data_AF-G0IV64-F1
#
_entry.id   AF-G0IV64-F1
#
_cell.length_a   1.000
_cell.length_b   1.000
_cell.length_c   1.000
_cell.angle_alpha   90.00
_cell.angle_beta   90.00
_cell.angle_gamma   90.00
#
_symmetry.space_group_name_H-M   'P 1'
#
loop_
_entity.id
_entity.type
_entity.pdbx_description
1 polymer ?
#
loop_
_entity_poly.entity_id
_entity_poly.type
_entity_poly.pdbx_seq_one_letter_code
_entity_poly.pdbx_strand_id
1 'polypeptide(L)' 'MKFLIKLFLVSFIGMVAMFGALGSDNQWPGLIVAFAVWAWFIYSLSKPKETATDRKIRAQDRKIVELLRKLEQRS' A
#
# COMPACT_ATOMS: atom_id res chain seq x y z
N MET A 1 -10.62 -5.36 -0.97
CA MET A 1 -10.02 -6.49 -1.71
C MET A 1 -8.49 -6.56 -1.64
N LYS A 2 -7.72 -5.61 -2.21
CA LYS A 2 -6.24 -5.71 -2.22
C LYS A 2 -5.56 -5.78 -0.83
N PHE A 3 -6.16 -5.19 0.20
CA PHE A 3 -5.67 -5.27 1.58
C PHE A 3 -5.79 -6.68 2.16
N LEU A 4 -6.99 -7.26 2.09
CA LEU A 4 -7.28 -8.61 2.58
C LEU A 4 -6.39 -9.66 1.90
N ILE A 5 -6.16 -9.54 0.59
CA ILE A 5 -5.26 -10.43 -0.15
C ILE A 5 -3.82 -10.34 0.38
N LYS A 6 -3.33 -9.12 0.64
CA LYS A 6 -1.97 -8.94 1.19
C LYS A 6 -1.86 -9.45 2.63
N LEU A 7 -2.89 -9.24 3.45
CA LEU A 7 -2.96 -9.76 4.81
C LEU A 7 -2.92 -11.30 4.82
N PHE A 8 -3.69 -11.93 3.94
CA PHE A 8 -3.72 -13.38 3.80
C PHE A 8 -2.36 -13.94 3.35
N LEU A 9 -1.70 -13.28 2.40
CA LEU A 9 -0.36 -13.65 1.95
C LEU A 9 0.69 -13.53 3.07
N VAL A 10 0.67 -12.45 3.84
CA VAL A 10 1.59 -12.24 4.96
C VAL A 10 1.37 -13.29 6.05
N SER A 11 0.12 -13.58 6.37
CA SER A 11 -0.24 -14.59 7.35
C SER A 11 0.17 -16.01 6.89
N PHE A 12 0.00 -16.32 5.61
CA PHE A 12 0.44 -17.58 5.01
C PHE A 12 1.97 -17.74 5.02
N ILE A 13 2.72 -16.68 4.65
CA ILE A 13 4.18 -16.71 4.68
C ILE A 13 4.69 -16.83 6.13
N GLY A 14 4.05 -16.16 7.08
CA GLY A 14 4.35 -16.31 8.51
C GLY A 14 4.13 -17.75 9.00
N MET A 15 3.05 -18.39 8.57
CA MET A 15 2.76 -19.79 8.88
C MET A 15 3.85 -20.72 8.32
N VAL A 16 4.22 -20.57 7.05
CA VAL A 16 5.30 -21.36 6.41
C VAL A 16 6.66 -21.13 7.09
N ALA A 17 6.98 -19.88 7.45
CA ALA A 17 8.20 -19.55 8.18
C ALA A 17 8.24 -20.20 9.58
N MET A 18 7.10 -20.27 10.26
CA MET A 18 7.00 -20.93 11.56
C MET A 18 7.19 -22.45 11.46
N PHE A 19 6.62 -23.09 10.44
CA PHE A 19 6.86 -24.52 10.17
C PHE A 19 8.32 -24.79 9.77
N GLY A 20 8.93 -23.90 8.98
CA GLY A 20 10.36 -23.98 8.65
C GLY A 20 11.27 -23.80 9.86
N ALA A 21 10.88 -22.96 10.83
CA ALA A 21 11.61 -22.78 12.08
C ALA A 21 11.44 -23.98 13.03
N LEU A 22 10.26 -24.59 13.10
CA LEU A 22 9.99 -25.74 13.96
C LEU A 22 10.70 -27.02 13.48
N GLY A 23 10.99 -27.15 12.19
CA GLY A 23 11.73 -28.28 11.62
C GLY A 23 13.25 -28.08 11.55
N SER A 24 13.77 -26.95 12.03
CA SER A 24 15.17 -26.55 11.89
C SER A 24 15.83 -26.39 13.26
N ASP A 25 17.03 -26.94 13.43
CA ASP A 25 17.88 -26.71 14.62
C ASP A 25 18.22 -25.22 14.80
N ASN A 26 18.08 -24.44 13.73
CA ASN A 26 18.33 -23.00 13.73
C ASN A 26 17.06 -22.22 13.37
N GLN A 27 16.44 -21.58 14.36
CA GLN A 27 15.14 -20.89 14.23
C GLN A 27 15.26 -19.44 13.71
N TRP A 28 16.47 -18.88 13.76
CA TRP A 28 16.78 -17.52 13.34
C TRP A 28 16.34 -17.17 11.90
N PRO A 29 16.49 -18.04 10.89
CA PRO A 29 16.04 -17.76 9.53
C PRO A 29 14.52 -17.54 9.43
N GLY A 30 13.72 -18.34 10.14
CA GLY A 30 12.26 -18.19 10.14
C GLY A 30 11.82 -16.87 10.78
N LEU A 31 12.53 -16.45 11.84
CA LEU A 31 12.28 -15.20 12.55
C LEU A 31 12.59 -13.97 11.68
N ILE A 32 13.71 -13.99 10.95
CA ILE A 32 14.09 -12.94 10.00
C ILE A 32 13.04 -12.83 8.87
N VAL A 33 12.62 -13.96 8.31
CA VAL A 33 11.60 -13.98 7.24
C VAL A 33 10.27 -13.43 7.74
N ALA A 34 9.83 -13.81 8.94
CA ALA A 34 8.61 -13.30 9.55
C ALA A 34 8.65 -11.77 9.71
N PHE A 35 9.74 -11.23 10.26
CA PHE A 35 9.90 -9.77 10.45
C PHE A 35 10.04 -9.01 9.12
N ALA A 36 10.79 -9.54 8.15
CA ALA A 36 10.98 -8.91 6.84
C ALA A 36 9.65 -8.78 6.06
N VAL A 37 8.80 -9.82 6.12
CA VAL A 37 7.49 -9.83 5.44
C VAL A 37 6.53 -8.84 6.08
N TRP A 38 6.55 -8.70 7.42
CA TRP A 38 5.77 -7.69 8.13
C TRP A 38 6.25 -6.26 7.82
N ALA A 39 7.56 -6.03 7.85
CA ALA A 39 8.13 -4.73 7.49
C ALA A 39 7.76 -4.35 6.04
N TRP A 40 7.84 -5.30 5.11
CA TRP A 40 7.41 -5.11 3.72
C TRP A 40 5.91 -4.80 3.60
N PHE A 41 5.07 -5.51 4.36
CA PHE A 41 3.62 -5.29 4.37
C PHE A 41 3.28 -3.89 4.86
N ILE A 42 3.85 -3.46 6.00
CA ILE A 42 3.69 -2.13 6.57
C ILE A 42 4.17 -1.07 5.57
N TYR A 43 5.35 -1.25 4.96
CA TYR A 43 5.84 -0.34 3.92
C TYR A 43 4.89 -0.25 2.72
N SER A 44 4.27 -1.35 2.33
CA SER A 44 3.29 -1.37 1.24
C SER A 44 1.96 -0.69 1.60
N LEU A 45 1.66 -0.54 2.89
CA LEU A 45 0.52 0.25 3.40
C LEU A 45 0.87 1.73 3.51
N SER A 46 2.10 2.03 3.94
CA SER A 46 2.60 3.40 4.12
C SER A 46 2.91 4.12 2.83
N LYS A 47 3.06 3.43 1.68
CA LYS A 47 3.11 4.13 0.40
C LYS A 47 1.79 4.86 0.21
N PRO A 48 1.76 6.21 0.26
CA PRO A 48 0.56 6.93 -0.12
C PRO A 48 0.31 6.54 -1.56
N LYS A 49 -0.80 5.81 -1.79
CA LYS A 49 -1.33 5.75 -3.13
C LYS A 49 -1.67 7.20 -3.43
N GLU A 50 -0.82 7.88 -4.20
CA GLU A 50 -1.32 8.91 -5.12
C GLU A 50 -2.37 8.18 -5.94
N THR A 51 -3.60 8.17 -5.41
CA THR A 51 -4.70 7.51 -6.07
C THR A 51 -4.89 8.27 -7.38
N ALA A 52 -5.21 7.57 -8.46
CA ALA A 52 -5.61 8.25 -9.70
C ALA A 52 -6.73 9.28 -9.45
N THR A 53 -7.49 9.09 -8.36
CA THR A 53 -8.44 10.04 -7.77
C THR A 53 -7.81 11.39 -7.41
N ASP A 54 -6.66 11.42 -6.74
CA ASP A 54 -5.98 12.66 -6.35
C ASP A 54 -5.47 13.46 -7.55
N ARG A 55 -4.99 12.77 -8.59
CA ARG A 55 -4.64 13.40 -9.88
C ARG A 55 -5.89 13.91 -10.62
N LYS A 56 -7.02 13.18 -10.53
CA LYS A 56 -8.29 13.63 -11.09
C LYS A 56 -8.83 14.86 -10.37
N ILE A 57 -8.75 14.91 -9.04
CA ILE A 57 -9.19 16.06 -8.23
C ILE A 57 -8.36 17.29 -8.62
N ARG A 58 -7.03 17.20 -8.65
CA ARG A 58 -6.18 18.32 -9.09
C ARG A 58 -6.44 18.75 -10.54
N ALA A 59 -6.80 17.82 -11.43
CA ALA A 59 -7.15 18.15 -12.80
C ALA A 59 -8.54 18.83 -12.92
N GLN A 60 -9.48 18.45 -12.05
CA GLN A 60 -10.79 19.10 -11.97
C GLN A 60 -10.68 20.50 -11.36
N ASP A 61 -9.87 20.70 -10.32
CA ASP A 61 -9.63 22.01 -9.74
C ASP A 61 -9.06 23.01 -10.76
N ARG A 62 -8.12 22.56 -11.61
CA ARG A 62 -7.59 23.38 -12.71
C ARG A 62 -8.68 23.82 -13.70
N LYS A 63 -9.61 22.92 -14.04
CA LYS A 63 -10.73 23.24 -14.95
C LYS A 63 -11.72 24.20 -14.30
N ILE A 64 -11.99 24.05 -13.01
CA ILE A 64 -12.90 24.94 -12.27
C ILE A 64 -12.33 26.37 -12.26
N VAL A 65 -11.03 26.53 -11.98
CA VAL A 65 -10.37 27.85 -11.98
C VAL A 65 -10.40 28.50 -13.38
N GLU A 66 -10.17 27.73 -14.44
CA GLU A 66 -10.27 28.24 -15.82
C GLU A 66 -11.70 28.68 -16.18
N LEU A 67 -12.71 27.93 -15.75
CA LEU A 67 -14.11 28.28 -15.99
C LEU A 67 -14.51 29.56 -15.23
N LEU A 68 -14.10 29.69 -13.97
CA LEU A 68 -14.32 30.90 -13.18
C LEU A 68 -13.66 32.13 -13.83
N ARG A 69 -12.42 31.99 -14.29
CA ARG A 69 -11.70 33.08 -14.99
C ARG A 69 -12.40 33.49 -16.28
N LYS A 70 -12.96 32.54 -17.04
CA LYS A 70 -13.73 32.84 -18.26
C LYS A 70 -15.07 33.51 -17.97
N LEU A 71 -15.71 33.20 -16.85
CA LEU A 71 -16.94 33.84 -16.42
C LEU A 71 -16.68 35.28 -15.97
N GLU A 72 -15.61 35.51 -15.22
CA GLU A 72 -15.20 36.85 -14.76
C GLU A 72 -14.77 37.76 -15.92
N GLN A 73 -14.18 37.21 -17.00
CA GLN A 73 -13.92 37.98 -18.23
C GLN A 73 -15.17 38.28 -19.07
N ARG A 74 -16.31 37.66 -18.77
CA ARG A 74 -17.58 37.87 -19.49
C ARG A 74 -18.59 38.75 -18.72
N SER A 75 -18.34 39.06 -17.45
CA SER A 75 -19.10 40.05 -16.67
C SER A 75 -18.48 41.43 -16.79
#